data_AF-A0A7D7GJU3-F1
#
_entry.id   AF-A0A7D7GJU3-F1
#
_cell.length_a   1.000
_cell.length_b   1.000
_cell.length_c   1.000
_cell.angle_alpha   90.00
_cell.angle_beta   90.00
_cell.angle_gamma   90.00
#
_symmetry.space_group_name_H-M   'P 1'
#
loop_
_entity.id
_entity.type
_entity.pdbx_description
1 polymer ?
#
loop_
_entity_poly.entity_id
_entity_poly.type
_entity_poly.pdbx_seq_one_letter_code
_entity_poly.pdbx_strand_id
1 'polypeptide(L)'
;MEFSKFSQKFYKVVTFGLSKGHFTKKLIEEIVNLPESKLHLLDLQFDTYRRYMSGKSKIDGLSKSINTYIESTSFTNFILDLDESVILNLAKEFKNDIPDMNIDDVDDIADKITELFTSILLNREYTVENSNKPYSIIQKQKLLENHIETLHIGEVNIRKISNHTPNTQEKLIPAEFYNLIVGFQNATFREGSNTIGSLILSKDRVLNRWCDEIVYPLSKLNIESRQFLTSLNTIFAKDQGPIGDTEGDLAYLGDIKKIDVLGSNVKITFELRSSFLQHELYKNNFELGIEDFELYNTHWAVKNRDLRYEYEQLRFDLIPLNEN
;
A
#
# COMPACT_ATOMS: atom_id res chain seq x y z
N MET A 1 5.07 14.43 24.37
CA MET A 1 5.06 15.01 23.00
C MET A 1 3.62 15.03 22.48
N GLU A 2 3.24 15.96 21.61
CA GLU A 2 1.91 15.94 20.95
C GLU A 2 1.88 14.95 19.76
N PHE A 3 0.73 14.31 19.50
CA PHE A 3 0.57 13.37 18.38
C PHE A 3 0.91 13.97 17.01
N SER A 4 0.50 15.22 16.77
CA SER A 4 0.80 15.93 15.53
C SER A 4 2.30 16.08 15.30
N LYS A 5 3.06 16.37 16.36
CA LYS A 5 4.53 16.48 16.30
C LYS A 5 5.16 15.11 16.05
N PHE A 6 4.70 14.07 16.73
CA PHE A 6 5.19 12.69 16.53
C PHE A 6 4.98 12.22 15.09
N SER A 7 3.73 12.26 14.61
CA SER A 7 3.35 11.79 13.28
C SER A 7 4.07 12.57 12.17
N GLN A 8 4.24 13.90 12.32
CA GLN A 8 5.02 14.70 11.38
C GLN A 8 6.51 14.32 11.37
N LYS A 9 7.11 14.06 12.53
CA LYS A 9 8.51 13.60 12.63
C LYS A 9 8.71 12.25 11.96
N PHE A 10 7.84 11.29 12.26
CA PHE A 10 7.88 9.97 11.64
C PHE A 10 7.71 10.08 10.11
N TYR A 11 6.73 10.87 9.66
CA TYR A 11 6.46 11.06 8.23
C TYR A 11 7.61 11.68 7.43
N LYS A 12 8.47 12.49 8.05
CA LYS A 12 9.66 13.03 7.36
C LYS A 12 10.64 11.95 6.95
N VAL A 13 10.70 10.86 7.71
CA VAL A 13 11.63 9.76 7.51
C VAL A 13 10.97 8.63 6.73
N VAL A 14 9.71 8.34 7.06
CA VAL A 14 8.94 7.23 6.51
C VAL A 14 7.60 7.74 6.00
N THR A 15 7.38 7.69 4.68
CA THR A 15 6.09 8.07 4.08
C THR A 15 5.33 6.88 3.51
N PHE A 16 6.05 5.85 3.05
CA PHE A 16 5.55 4.79 2.16
C PHE A 16 4.82 5.33 0.91
N GLY A 17 5.11 6.57 0.50
CA GLY A 17 4.34 7.27 -0.53
C GLY A 17 2.95 7.73 -0.10
N LEU A 18 2.43 7.29 1.05
CA LEU A 18 1.08 7.56 1.52
C LEU A 18 0.85 9.06 1.75
N SER A 19 -0.37 9.53 1.45
CA SER A 19 -0.79 10.87 1.88
C SER A 19 -0.77 11.00 3.41
N LYS A 20 -0.68 12.25 3.91
CA LYS A 20 -0.69 12.54 5.36
C LYS A 20 -1.85 11.88 6.12
N GLY A 21 -3.05 11.83 5.53
CA GLY A 21 -4.20 11.18 6.15
C GLY A 21 -4.05 9.67 6.23
N HIS A 22 -3.70 9.04 5.10
CA HIS A 22 -3.51 7.59 4.99
C HIS A 22 -2.36 7.09 5.86
N PHE A 23 -1.22 7.79 5.85
CA PHE A 23 -0.10 7.50 6.72
C PHE A 23 -0.47 7.56 8.20
N THR A 24 -1.24 8.57 8.59
CA THR A 24 -1.68 8.75 9.98
C THR A 24 -2.63 7.65 10.41
N LYS A 25 -3.52 7.19 9.51
CA LYS A 25 -4.37 6.02 9.75
C LYS A 25 -3.51 4.77 9.93
N LYS A 26 -2.57 4.51 9.02
CA LYS A 26 -1.65 3.38 9.09
C LYS A 26 -0.88 3.35 10.41
N LEU A 27 -0.29 4.46 10.85
CA LEU A 27 0.39 4.51 12.16
C LEU A 27 -0.51 4.03 13.31
N ILE A 28 -1.79 4.38 13.29
CA ILE A 28 -2.74 3.99 14.33
C ILE A 28 -3.13 2.51 14.17
N GLU A 29 -3.30 2.01 12.94
CA GLU A 29 -3.57 0.60 12.65
C GLU A 29 -2.43 -0.30 13.13
N GLU A 30 -1.18 0.07 12.88
CA GLU A 30 0.00 -0.73 13.24
C GLU A 30 0.22 -0.89 14.76
N ILE A 31 -0.39 -0.02 15.58
CA ILE A 31 -0.29 -0.08 17.05
C ILE A 31 -1.54 -0.64 17.72
N VAL A 32 -2.61 -0.99 16.98
CA VAL A 32 -3.83 -1.54 17.56
C VAL A 32 -4.18 -2.90 16.99
N ASN A 33 -4.74 -3.76 17.82
CA ASN A 33 -5.32 -5.03 17.42
C ASN A 33 -6.82 -5.02 17.73
N LEU A 34 -7.59 -4.63 16.72
CA LEU A 34 -9.04 -4.50 16.83
C LEU A 34 -9.73 -5.79 16.40
N PRO A 35 -10.64 -6.35 17.21
CA PRO A 35 -11.52 -7.41 16.73
C PRO A 35 -12.45 -6.85 15.65
N GLU A 36 -12.93 -7.70 14.74
CA GLU A 36 -13.77 -7.32 13.59
C GLU A 36 -14.95 -6.40 13.96
N SER A 37 -15.62 -6.68 15.08
CA SER A 37 -16.73 -5.87 15.62
C SER A 37 -16.36 -4.42 15.98
N LYS A 38 -15.07 -4.08 16.04
CA LYS A 38 -14.52 -2.79 16.45
C LYS A 38 -13.74 -2.08 15.34
N LEU A 39 -13.69 -2.63 14.12
CA LEU A 39 -13.02 -1.98 12.98
C LEU A 39 -13.59 -0.57 12.68
N HIS A 40 -14.88 -0.37 12.90
CA HIS A 40 -15.56 0.93 12.75
C HIS A 40 -14.94 2.06 13.62
N LEU A 41 -14.16 1.74 14.66
CA LEU A 41 -13.47 2.74 15.47
C LEU A 41 -12.40 3.49 14.67
N LEU A 42 -11.85 2.87 13.62
CA LEU A 42 -10.90 3.48 12.68
C LEU A 42 -11.54 3.88 11.34
N ASP A 43 -12.86 3.74 11.21
CA ASP A 43 -13.59 4.13 10.00
C ASP A 43 -13.94 5.62 10.05
N LEU A 44 -12.90 6.45 10.23
CA LEU A 44 -12.99 7.89 10.18
C LEU A 44 -12.62 8.38 8.78
N GLN A 45 -13.24 9.48 8.36
CA GLN A 45 -12.89 10.16 7.12
C GLN A 45 -11.39 10.51 7.10
N PHE A 46 -10.70 10.31 5.97
CA PHE A 46 -9.26 10.58 5.83
C PHE A 46 -8.85 12.01 6.19
N ASP A 47 -9.72 12.99 5.93
CA ASP A 47 -9.46 14.37 6.36
C ASP A 47 -9.33 14.48 7.89
N THR A 48 -10.04 13.66 8.66
CA THR A 48 -9.93 13.59 10.12
C THR A 48 -8.51 13.19 10.54
N TYR A 49 -7.97 12.13 9.93
CA TYR A 49 -6.59 11.70 10.17
C TYR A 49 -5.57 12.77 9.74
N ARG A 50 -5.79 13.39 8.57
CA ARG A 50 -4.95 14.51 8.10
C ARG A 50 -4.96 15.67 9.10
N ARG A 51 -6.11 15.98 9.69
CA ARG A 51 -6.27 17.04 10.70
C ARG A 51 -5.59 16.70 12.03
N TYR A 52 -5.56 15.42 12.43
CA TYR A 52 -4.77 14.96 13.58
C TYR A 52 -3.29 15.22 13.35
N MET A 53 -2.76 14.79 12.21
CA MET A 53 -1.35 14.99 11.86
C MET A 53 -1.00 16.48 11.77
N SER A 54 -1.87 17.31 11.18
CA SER A 54 -1.63 18.75 11.08
C SER A 54 -1.83 19.50 12.39
N GLY A 55 -2.29 18.84 13.46
CA GLY A 55 -2.64 19.48 14.73
C GLY A 55 -3.87 20.39 14.67
N LYS A 56 -4.68 20.30 13.61
CA LYS A 56 -5.95 21.05 13.48
C LYS A 56 -7.07 20.41 14.31
N SER A 57 -6.88 19.18 14.75
CA SER A 57 -7.80 18.45 15.62
C SER A 57 -6.98 17.56 16.56
N LYS A 58 -7.45 17.39 17.79
CA LYS A 58 -6.81 16.52 18.78
C LYS A 58 -7.23 15.07 18.56
N ILE A 59 -6.32 14.13 18.81
CA ILE A 59 -6.59 12.69 18.68
C ILE A 59 -7.31 12.11 19.92
N ASP A 60 -7.40 12.85 21.02
CA ASP A 60 -7.85 12.39 22.34
C ASP A 60 -9.12 11.52 22.32
N GLY A 61 -10.11 11.86 21.49
CA GLY A 61 -11.36 11.10 21.37
C GLY A 61 -11.15 9.71 20.76
N LEU A 62 -10.36 9.64 19.69
CA LEU A 62 -9.97 8.37 19.07
C LEU A 62 -9.07 7.57 20.01
N SER A 63 -8.05 8.20 20.59
CA SER A 63 -7.14 7.59 21.57
C SER A 63 -7.87 6.90 22.72
N LYS A 64 -8.90 7.55 23.31
CA LYS A 64 -9.72 6.94 24.36
C LYS A 64 -10.49 5.72 23.87
N SER A 65 -10.95 5.74 22.63
CA SER A 65 -11.78 4.68 22.04
C SER A 65 -10.95 3.43 21.71
N ILE A 66 -9.66 3.61 21.37
CA ILE A 66 -8.77 2.52 20.96
C ILE A 66 -7.87 2.01 22.09
N ASN A 67 -7.85 2.65 23.27
CA ASN A 67 -6.82 2.40 24.30
C ASN A 67 -6.70 0.93 24.71
N THR A 68 -7.83 0.20 24.76
CA THR A 68 -7.88 -1.18 25.24
C THR A 68 -7.34 -2.17 24.23
N TYR A 69 -7.08 -1.70 23.01
CA TYR A 69 -6.64 -2.49 21.87
C TYR A 69 -5.20 -2.15 21.46
N ILE A 70 -4.52 -1.27 22.20
CA ILE A 70 -3.12 -0.94 21.92
C ILE A 70 -2.26 -2.19 22.10
N GLU A 71 -1.60 -2.60 21.03
CA GLU A 71 -0.65 -3.70 20.96
C GLU A 71 0.70 -3.16 20.51
N SER A 72 1.46 -2.60 21.46
CA SER A 72 2.75 -1.95 21.19
C SER A 72 3.75 -2.86 20.45
N THR A 73 3.72 -4.18 20.68
CA THR A 73 4.61 -5.14 20.00
C THR A 73 4.38 -5.16 18.48
N SER A 74 3.14 -4.99 18.01
CA SER A 74 2.86 -4.90 16.58
C SER A 74 3.58 -3.69 15.96
N PHE A 75 3.55 -2.55 16.64
CA PHE A 75 4.20 -1.33 16.18
C PHE A 75 5.73 -1.41 16.26
N THR A 76 6.28 -2.05 17.29
CA THR A 76 7.74 -2.33 17.36
C THR A 76 8.18 -3.13 16.14
N ASN A 77 7.47 -4.22 15.82
CA ASN A 77 7.80 -5.05 14.66
C ASN A 77 7.69 -4.28 13.34
N PHE A 78 6.64 -3.47 13.19
CA PHE A 78 6.48 -2.58 12.06
C PHE A 78 7.69 -1.65 11.86
N ILE A 79 8.33 -1.16 12.93
CA ILE A 79 9.57 -0.38 12.82
C ILE A 79 10.75 -1.27 12.46
N LEU A 80 10.86 -2.45 13.06
CA LEU A 80 11.96 -3.40 12.81
C LEU A 80 11.96 -3.99 11.39
N ASP A 81 10.80 -4.03 10.74
CA ASP A 81 10.66 -4.44 9.34
C ASP A 81 11.12 -3.37 8.35
N LEU A 82 11.44 -2.15 8.81
CA LEU A 82 12.05 -1.12 7.98
C LEU A 82 13.53 -1.41 7.71
N ASP A 83 14.05 -0.88 6.60
CA ASP A 83 15.49 -0.88 6.35
C ASP A 83 16.26 -0.25 7.53
N GLU A 84 17.35 -0.88 7.96
CA GLU A 84 18.19 -0.40 9.07
C GLU A 84 18.55 1.09 8.93
N SER A 85 18.90 1.52 7.71
CA SER A 85 19.22 2.92 7.43
C SER A 85 18.07 3.90 7.71
N VAL A 86 16.83 3.45 7.55
CA VAL A 86 15.61 4.20 7.85
C VAL A 86 15.39 4.27 9.35
N ILE A 87 15.58 3.16 10.07
CA ILE A 87 15.52 3.10 11.55
C ILE A 87 16.54 4.06 12.16
N LEU A 88 17.79 4.07 11.66
CA LEU A 88 18.83 5.00 12.12
C LEU A 88 18.48 6.47 11.81
N ASN A 89 17.73 6.75 10.75
CA ASN A 89 17.24 8.10 10.45
C ASN A 89 16.08 8.51 11.36
N LEU A 90 15.22 7.56 11.75
CA LEU A 90 14.22 7.79 12.80
C LEU A 90 14.91 8.14 14.12
N ALA A 91 15.97 7.41 14.49
CA ALA A 91 16.75 7.72 15.68
C ALA A 91 17.27 9.16 15.69
N LYS A 92 17.81 9.64 14.56
CA LYS A 92 18.27 11.04 14.42
C LYS A 92 17.13 12.05 14.58
N GLU A 93 15.97 11.80 13.98
CA GLU A 93 14.83 12.71 14.06
C GLU A 93 14.25 12.77 15.49
N PHE A 94 14.28 11.67 16.25
CA PHE A 94 13.68 11.57 17.58
C PHE A 94 14.66 11.75 18.76
N LYS A 95 15.98 11.78 18.53
CA LYS A 95 17.03 11.88 19.56
C LYS A 95 16.81 12.95 20.63
N ASN A 96 16.31 14.13 20.23
CA ASN A 96 16.09 15.24 21.18
C ASN A 96 14.84 15.04 22.06
N ASP A 97 13.91 14.21 21.62
CA ASP A 97 12.67 13.94 22.35
C ASP A 97 12.76 12.63 23.16
N ILE A 98 13.74 11.77 22.85
CA ILE A 98 14.03 10.50 23.54
C ILE A 98 15.53 10.46 23.92
N PRO A 99 15.91 11.07 25.06
CA PRO A 99 17.33 11.27 25.40
C PRO A 99 18.09 9.99 25.74
N ASP A 100 17.39 8.96 26.18
CA ASP A 100 17.91 7.67 26.62
C ASP A 100 17.99 6.62 25.49
N MET A 101 17.61 7.00 24.26
CA MET A 101 17.71 6.13 23.08
C MET A 101 19.18 5.85 22.71
N ASN A 102 19.51 4.57 22.60
CA ASN A 102 20.75 4.11 22.00
C ASN A 102 20.63 4.17 20.47
N ILE A 103 21.19 5.21 19.86
CA ILE A 103 21.07 5.47 18.42
C ILE A 103 21.79 4.47 17.51
N ASP A 104 22.58 3.55 18.08
CA ASP A 104 23.32 2.52 17.35
C ASP A 104 22.67 1.13 17.48
N ASP A 105 21.57 1.02 18.24
CA ASP A 105 20.85 -0.24 18.49
C ASP A 105 19.43 -0.15 17.94
N VAL A 106 19.17 -0.86 16.84
CA VAL A 106 17.88 -0.84 16.13
C VAL A 106 16.71 -1.35 16.96
N ASP A 107 16.96 -2.31 17.85
CA ASP A 107 15.93 -2.84 18.76
C ASP A 107 15.55 -1.77 19.78
N ASP A 108 16.54 -1.12 20.39
CA ASP A 108 16.31 -0.03 21.34
C ASP A 108 15.60 1.16 20.68
N ILE A 109 15.98 1.53 19.45
CA ILE A 109 15.31 2.60 18.69
C ILE A 109 13.84 2.27 18.48
N ALA A 110 13.52 1.06 18.01
CA ALA A 110 12.16 0.63 17.76
C ALA A 110 11.33 0.61 19.04
N ASP A 111 11.86 0.05 20.12
CA ASP A 111 11.21 0.00 21.43
C ASP A 111 10.94 1.41 21.98
N LYS A 112 11.93 2.30 21.93
CA LYS A 112 11.82 3.66 22.49
C LYS A 112 10.87 4.55 21.70
N ILE A 113 10.86 4.46 20.37
CA ILE A 113 9.88 5.17 19.53
C ILE A 113 8.47 4.64 19.80
N THR A 114 8.32 3.33 19.95
CA THR A 114 7.04 2.69 20.29
C THR A 114 6.54 3.09 21.67
N GLU A 115 7.43 3.17 22.66
CA GLU A 115 7.12 3.62 24.01
C GLU A 115 6.64 5.07 24.00
N LEU A 116 7.36 5.95 23.27
CA LEU A 116 6.94 7.34 23.06
C LEU A 116 5.56 7.38 22.40
N PHE A 117 5.33 6.65 21.32
CA PHE A 117 4.05 6.68 20.63
C PHE A 117 2.89 6.20 21.52
N THR A 118 3.11 5.11 22.25
CA THR A 118 2.17 4.56 23.23
C THR A 118 1.86 5.60 24.32
N SER A 119 2.87 6.32 24.81
CA SER A 119 2.68 7.37 25.83
C SER A 119 1.78 8.50 25.33
N ILE A 120 1.92 8.88 24.06
CA ILE A 120 1.11 9.92 23.42
C ILE A 120 -0.34 9.47 23.31
N LEU A 121 -0.59 8.24 22.83
CA LEU A 121 -1.95 7.71 22.70
C LEU A 121 -2.64 7.56 24.06
N LEU A 122 -1.89 7.18 25.09
CA LEU A 122 -2.40 7.08 26.46
C LEU A 122 -2.46 8.42 27.21
N ASN A 123 -2.04 9.52 26.57
CA ASN A 123 -1.93 10.85 27.17
C ASN A 123 -1.18 10.84 28.51
N ARG A 124 -0.05 10.13 28.56
CA ARG A 124 0.87 10.03 29.71
C ARG A 124 2.21 10.67 29.37
N GLU A 125 2.97 11.06 30.40
CA GLU A 125 4.34 11.48 30.21
C GLU A 125 5.20 10.29 29.75
N TYR A 126 6.13 10.55 28.83
CA TYR A 126 7.19 9.60 28.51
C TYR A 126 8.13 9.52 29.71
N THR A 127 8.37 8.31 30.20
CA THR A 127 9.26 8.05 31.34
C THR A 127 10.47 7.29 30.85
N VAL A 128 11.66 7.73 31.25
CA VAL A 128 12.90 6.98 31.02
C VAL A 128 12.85 5.72 31.91
N GLU A 129 12.42 4.58 31.36
CA GLU A 129 12.44 3.31 32.10
C GLU A 129 13.89 2.82 32.28
N ASN A 130 14.30 2.65 33.53
CA ASN A 130 15.53 1.94 33.87
C ASN A 130 15.35 0.46 33.51
N SER A 131 16.17 -0.02 32.58
CA SER A 131 16.27 -1.41 32.14
C SER A 131 16.39 -2.39 33.31
N ASN A 132 15.26 -2.93 33.80
CA ASN A 132 15.18 -4.17 34.59
C ASN A 132 13.73 -4.49 34.99
N LYS A 133 13.00 -5.30 34.19
CA LYS A 133 12.05 -6.35 34.64
C LYS A 133 11.36 -7.12 33.48
N PRO A 134 10.74 -8.30 33.73
CA PRO A 134 10.87 -9.54 32.95
C PRO A 134 9.98 -9.65 31.69
N TYR A 135 9.36 -8.56 31.25
CA TYR A 135 8.42 -8.58 30.12
C TYR A 135 9.12 -8.88 28.77
N SER A 136 10.38 -8.44 28.59
CA SER A 136 11.14 -8.65 27.36
C SER A 136 11.65 -10.08 27.17
N ILE A 137 11.92 -10.83 28.25
CA ILE A 137 12.51 -12.19 28.16
C ILE A 137 11.44 -13.22 27.74
N ILE A 138 10.23 -13.11 28.27
CA ILE A 138 9.09 -13.98 27.90
C ILE A 138 8.68 -13.73 26.45
N GLN A 139 8.77 -12.48 25.98
CA GLN A 139 8.51 -12.13 24.58
C GLN A 139 9.64 -12.57 23.66
N LYS A 140 10.92 -12.45 24.04
CA LYS A 140 12.05 -12.99 23.26
C LYS A 140 11.97 -14.52 23.08
N GLN A 141 11.46 -15.26 24.07
CA GLN A 141 11.20 -16.71 23.94
C GLN A 141 10.03 -17.01 22.99
N LYS A 142 8.92 -16.27 23.08
CA LYS A 142 7.80 -16.37 22.11
C LYS A 142 8.20 -15.93 20.70
N LEU A 143 9.08 -14.95 20.58
CA LEU A 143 9.70 -14.49 19.33
C LEU A 143 10.58 -15.58 18.74
N LEU A 144 11.38 -16.30 19.54
CA LEU A 144 12.18 -17.42 19.05
C LEU A 144 11.30 -18.57 18.58
N GLU A 145 10.22 -18.88 19.30
CA GLU A 145 9.25 -19.91 18.91
C GLU A 145 8.48 -19.53 17.62
N ASN A 146 8.01 -18.29 17.50
CA ASN A 146 7.33 -17.78 16.31
C ASN A 146 8.28 -17.57 15.11
N HIS A 147 9.55 -17.23 15.34
CA HIS A 147 10.56 -17.10 14.30
C HIS A 147 11.01 -18.49 13.80
N ILE A 148 11.07 -19.49 14.70
CA ILE A 148 11.27 -20.89 14.31
C ILE A 148 10.07 -21.43 13.53
N GLU A 149 8.84 -21.05 13.89
CA GLU A 149 7.63 -21.39 13.11
C GLU A 149 7.59 -20.69 11.74
N THR A 150 7.93 -19.39 11.66
CA THR A 150 7.97 -18.65 10.38
C THR A 150 9.15 -19.06 9.50
N LEU A 151 10.30 -19.45 10.07
CA LEU A 151 11.40 -20.09 9.33
C LEU A 151 11.03 -21.51 8.89
N HIS A 152 10.28 -22.29 9.69
CA HIS A 152 9.73 -23.58 9.24
C HIS A 152 8.71 -23.38 8.11
N ILE A 153 7.83 -22.38 8.19
CA ILE A 153 6.86 -22.06 7.13
C ILE A 153 7.57 -21.54 5.87
N GLY A 154 8.61 -20.70 6.03
CA GLY A 154 9.45 -20.17 4.96
C GLY A 154 10.29 -21.24 4.26
N GLU A 155 10.92 -22.15 5.01
CA GLU A 155 11.64 -23.29 4.44
C GLU A 155 10.70 -24.33 3.81
N VAL A 156 9.50 -24.55 4.37
CA VAL A 156 8.47 -25.40 3.77
C VAL A 156 7.94 -24.78 2.47
N ASN A 157 7.79 -23.45 2.39
CA ASN A 157 7.39 -22.75 1.16
C ASN A 157 8.49 -22.73 0.10
N ILE A 158 9.77 -22.59 0.47
CA ILE A 158 10.89 -22.63 -0.48
C ILE A 158 11.15 -24.06 -1.00
N ARG A 159 10.98 -25.10 -0.16
CA ARG A 159 11.03 -26.50 -0.61
C ARG A 159 9.80 -26.91 -1.44
N LYS A 160 8.66 -26.23 -1.29
CA LYS A 160 7.48 -26.37 -2.18
C LYS A 160 7.69 -25.76 -3.57
N ILE A 161 8.52 -24.73 -3.69
CA ILE A 161 8.86 -24.11 -4.98
C ILE A 161 9.82 -25.00 -5.79
N SER A 162 10.66 -25.83 -5.15
CA SER A 162 11.66 -26.66 -5.84
C SER A 162 11.25 -28.13 -6.09
N ASN A 163 10.17 -28.62 -5.48
CA ASN A 163 9.67 -29.98 -5.69
C ASN A 163 8.16 -30.00 -5.95
N HIS A 164 7.73 -29.43 -7.08
CA HIS A 164 6.36 -29.64 -7.56
C HIS A 164 6.29 -30.88 -8.47
N THR A 165 5.93 -32.01 -7.86
CA THR A 165 5.04 -32.98 -8.51
C THR A 165 3.59 -32.48 -8.36
N PRO A 166 2.72 -32.70 -9.36
CA PRO A 166 1.43 -32.03 -9.44
C PRO A 166 0.42 -32.75 -8.54
N ASN A 167 -0.21 -32.01 -7.62
CA ASN A 167 -1.62 -32.13 -7.20
C ASN A 167 -1.85 -31.53 -5.81
N THR A 168 -1.86 -30.20 -5.72
CA THR A 168 -2.88 -29.36 -5.04
C THR A 168 -2.37 -27.92 -5.05
N GLN A 169 -2.87 -27.11 -5.99
CA GLN A 169 -2.58 -25.67 -6.09
C GLN A 169 -3.58 -24.90 -5.22
N GLU A 170 -3.13 -24.18 -4.19
CA GLU A 170 -3.78 -22.93 -3.84
C GLU A 170 -3.36 -21.91 -4.90
N LYS A 171 -4.30 -21.66 -5.81
CA LYS A 171 -4.15 -20.85 -7.01
C LYS A 171 -4.41 -19.40 -6.62
N LEU A 172 -3.48 -18.48 -6.85
CA LEU A 172 -3.80 -17.04 -6.82
C LEU A 172 -5.06 -16.82 -7.66
N ILE A 173 -6.13 -16.32 -7.05
CA ILE A 173 -7.42 -16.20 -7.71
C ILE A 173 -7.40 -14.89 -8.50
N PRO A 174 -7.48 -14.92 -9.84
CA PRO A 174 -7.43 -13.69 -10.67
C PRO A 174 -8.55 -12.69 -10.38
N ALA A 175 -9.58 -13.08 -9.63
CA ALA A 175 -10.68 -12.21 -9.24
C ALA A 175 -10.23 -11.08 -8.29
N GLU A 176 -9.16 -11.28 -7.52
CA GLU A 176 -8.70 -10.31 -6.51
C GLU A 176 -7.73 -9.26 -7.07
N PHE A 177 -7.41 -9.32 -8.36
CA PHE A 177 -6.42 -8.41 -8.96
C PHE A 177 -6.92 -7.73 -10.23
N TYR A 178 -6.46 -6.50 -10.44
CA TYR A 178 -6.64 -5.79 -11.70
C TYR A 178 -5.41 -4.98 -12.11
N ASN A 179 -5.26 -4.70 -13.39
CA ASN A 179 -4.22 -3.82 -13.92
C ASN A 179 -4.69 -2.36 -13.88
N LEU A 180 -3.85 -1.47 -13.35
CA LEU A 180 -3.98 -0.02 -13.54
C LEU A 180 -2.90 0.44 -14.52
N ILE A 181 -3.30 1.03 -15.65
CA ILE A 181 -2.37 1.61 -16.63
C ILE A 181 -2.68 3.10 -16.76
N VAL A 182 -1.75 3.94 -16.31
CA VAL A 182 -1.82 5.41 -16.40
C VAL A 182 -0.93 5.89 -17.55
N GLY A 183 -1.38 6.89 -18.30
CA GLY A 183 -0.69 7.41 -19.49
C GLY A 183 -1.38 7.05 -20.80
N PHE A 184 -2.67 6.69 -20.74
CA PHE A 184 -3.43 6.19 -21.88
C PHE A 184 -3.64 7.21 -23.00
N GLN A 185 -3.44 8.51 -22.77
CA GLN A 185 -3.45 9.53 -23.82
C GLN A 185 -2.42 9.29 -24.93
N ASN A 186 -1.40 8.47 -24.67
CA ASN A 186 -0.39 8.10 -25.65
C ASN A 186 -0.73 6.81 -26.43
N ALA A 187 -1.94 6.26 -26.24
CA ALA A 187 -2.37 5.07 -26.94
C ALA A 187 -2.58 5.33 -28.44
N THR A 188 -2.20 4.35 -29.26
CA THR A 188 -2.42 4.36 -30.70
C THR A 188 -3.46 3.32 -31.06
N PHE A 189 -4.59 3.75 -31.63
CA PHE A 189 -5.65 2.85 -32.06
C PHE A 189 -5.35 2.23 -33.42
N ARG A 190 -5.87 1.03 -33.64
CA ARG A 190 -5.83 0.38 -34.95
C ARG A 190 -6.70 1.16 -35.93
N GLU A 191 -6.28 1.26 -37.18
CA GLU A 191 -7.07 1.88 -38.25
C GLU A 191 -8.48 1.29 -38.29
N GLY A 192 -9.50 2.17 -38.23
CA GLY A 192 -10.92 1.79 -38.22
C GLY A 192 -11.46 1.29 -36.88
N SER A 193 -10.67 1.26 -35.80
CA SER A 193 -11.14 0.87 -34.46
C SER A 193 -10.95 2.00 -33.45
N ASN A 194 -11.89 2.13 -32.53
CA ASN A 194 -11.83 3.02 -31.37
C ASN A 194 -11.74 2.24 -30.04
N THR A 195 -11.71 0.91 -30.09
CA THR A 195 -11.63 0.03 -28.92
C THR A 195 -10.34 -0.77 -28.88
N ILE A 196 -9.76 -1.11 -30.05
CA ILE A 196 -8.54 -1.91 -30.15
C ILE A 196 -7.37 -1.01 -30.48
N GLY A 197 -6.33 -1.08 -29.66
CA GLY A 197 -5.14 -0.27 -29.83
C GLY A 197 -3.91 -0.86 -29.14
N SER A 198 -2.86 -0.05 -29.11
CA SER A 198 -1.65 -0.39 -28.37
C SER A 198 -1.03 0.83 -27.68
N LEU A 199 -0.40 0.57 -26.55
CA LEU A 199 0.36 1.54 -25.76
C LEU A 199 1.79 1.02 -25.60
N ILE A 200 2.78 1.90 -25.65
CA ILE A 200 4.18 1.56 -25.40
C ILE A 200 4.62 2.27 -24.13
N LEU A 201 5.11 1.49 -23.16
CA LEU A 201 5.67 1.98 -21.91
C LEU A 201 7.15 1.61 -21.82
N SER A 202 7.95 2.45 -21.17
CA SER A 202 9.31 2.07 -20.81
C SER A 202 9.29 1.09 -19.65
N LYS A 203 10.22 0.12 -19.61
CA LYS A 203 10.27 -0.93 -18.58
C LYS A 203 10.37 -0.39 -17.16
N ASP A 204 11.05 0.75 -16.97
CA ASP A 204 11.16 1.41 -15.67
C ASP A 204 9.82 1.95 -15.16
N ARG A 205 8.77 1.96 -15.99
CA ARG A 205 7.40 2.36 -15.64
C ARG A 205 6.44 1.18 -15.49
N VAL A 206 6.91 -0.05 -15.69
CA VAL A 206 6.07 -1.26 -15.67
C VAL A 206 6.33 -2.03 -14.37
N LEU A 207 5.29 -2.16 -13.54
CA LEU A 207 5.27 -2.98 -12.34
C LEU A 207 6.46 -2.74 -11.39
N ASN A 208 6.82 -1.47 -11.24
CA ASN A 208 7.90 -0.99 -10.39
C ASN A 208 7.30 -0.46 -9.05
N ARG A 209 7.85 0.61 -8.46
CA ARG A 209 7.47 1.22 -7.15
C ARG A 209 5.98 1.52 -6.92
N TRP A 210 5.11 1.31 -7.91
CA TRP A 210 3.67 1.53 -7.88
C TRP A 210 2.87 0.25 -7.56
N CYS A 211 3.56 -0.86 -7.28
CA CYS A 211 2.99 -2.17 -7.06
C CYS A 211 3.21 -2.66 -5.63
N ASP A 212 2.24 -3.40 -5.10
CA ASP A 212 2.41 -4.16 -3.86
C ASP A 212 3.57 -5.17 -4.00
N GLU A 213 4.29 -5.44 -2.91
CA GLU A 213 5.48 -6.31 -2.98
C GLU A 213 5.18 -7.71 -3.49
N ILE A 214 3.95 -8.19 -3.22
CA ILE A 214 3.46 -9.50 -3.64
C ILE A 214 3.43 -9.68 -5.17
N VAL A 215 3.32 -8.59 -5.94
CA VAL A 215 3.27 -8.63 -7.40
C VAL A 215 4.60 -8.27 -8.07
N TYR A 216 5.64 -7.89 -7.32
CA TYR A 216 6.97 -7.60 -7.88
C TYR A 216 7.56 -8.72 -8.74
N PRO A 217 7.34 -10.03 -8.47
CA PRO A 217 7.80 -11.08 -9.36
C PRO A 217 7.26 -10.96 -10.81
N LEU A 218 6.09 -10.34 -11.01
CA LEU A 218 5.46 -10.15 -12.33
C LEU A 218 6.22 -9.14 -13.20
N SER A 219 7.02 -8.24 -12.60
CA SER A 219 7.87 -7.27 -13.32
C SER A 219 8.92 -7.92 -14.22
N LYS A 220 9.24 -9.20 -14.00
CA LYS A 220 10.11 -9.99 -14.87
C LYS A 220 9.52 -10.21 -16.27
N LEU A 221 8.19 -10.09 -16.40
CA LEU A 221 7.45 -10.24 -17.65
C LEU A 221 7.83 -11.52 -18.41
N ASN A 222 8.05 -12.62 -17.70
CA ASN A 222 8.26 -13.94 -18.31
C ASN A 222 6.92 -14.46 -18.91
N ILE A 223 6.92 -15.66 -19.49
CA ILE A 223 5.71 -16.20 -20.15
C ILE A 223 4.53 -16.29 -19.17
N GLU A 224 4.76 -16.81 -17.96
CA GLU A 224 3.72 -16.98 -16.94
C GLU A 224 3.22 -15.64 -16.42
N SER A 225 4.12 -14.70 -16.12
CA SER A 225 3.74 -13.35 -15.68
C SER A 225 2.88 -12.65 -16.72
N ARG A 226 3.23 -12.76 -18.01
CA ARG A 226 2.43 -12.17 -19.10
C ARG A 226 1.05 -12.82 -19.19
N GLN A 227 0.97 -14.15 -19.09
CA GLN A 227 -0.31 -14.87 -19.10
C GLN A 227 -1.21 -14.43 -17.95
N PHE A 228 -0.64 -14.29 -16.75
CA PHE A 228 -1.36 -13.78 -15.59
C PHE A 228 -1.86 -12.35 -15.81
N LEU A 229 -0.98 -11.42 -16.21
CA LEU A 229 -1.33 -10.03 -16.46
C LEU A 229 -2.41 -9.84 -17.55
N THR A 230 -2.39 -10.67 -18.60
CA THR A 230 -3.44 -10.67 -19.64
C THR A 230 -4.78 -11.24 -19.17
N SER A 231 -4.81 -11.97 -18.06
CA SER A 231 -6.04 -12.52 -17.49
C SER A 231 -6.80 -11.55 -16.59
N LEU A 232 -6.17 -10.43 -16.20
CA LEU A 232 -6.76 -9.46 -15.29
C LEU A 232 -7.58 -8.41 -16.05
N ASN A 233 -8.65 -7.94 -15.42
CA ASN A 233 -9.34 -6.73 -15.84
C ASN A 233 -8.38 -5.54 -15.78
N THR A 234 -8.59 -4.54 -16.64
CA THR A 234 -7.68 -3.40 -16.73
C THR A 234 -8.44 -2.07 -16.75
N ILE A 235 -8.00 -1.15 -15.89
CA ILE A 235 -8.34 0.28 -15.96
C ILE A 235 -7.23 0.98 -16.74
N PHE A 236 -7.62 1.73 -17.76
CA PHE A 236 -6.75 2.63 -18.50
C PHE A 236 -7.12 4.07 -18.16
N ALA A 237 -6.18 4.80 -17.56
CA ALA A 237 -6.37 6.18 -17.13
C ALA A 237 -5.41 7.12 -17.86
N LYS A 238 -5.83 8.37 -18.00
CA LYS A 238 -4.96 9.44 -18.49
C LYS A 238 -4.01 9.87 -17.38
N ASP A 239 -2.78 10.19 -17.75
CA ASP A 239 -1.88 10.92 -16.85
C ASP A 239 -2.32 12.39 -16.81
N GLN A 240 -2.78 12.85 -15.64
CA GLN A 240 -3.24 14.24 -15.46
C GLN A 240 -2.19 15.15 -14.82
N GLY A 241 -1.01 14.60 -14.50
CA GLY A 241 0.04 15.34 -13.80
C GLY A 241 -0.39 15.88 -12.42
N PRO A 242 0.51 16.60 -11.72
CA PRO A 242 0.31 17.00 -10.32
C PRO A 242 -0.71 18.12 -10.11
N ILE A 243 -1.21 18.74 -11.19
CA ILE A 243 -2.24 19.80 -11.10
C ILE A 243 -3.63 19.18 -10.90
N GLY A 244 -3.80 17.91 -11.26
CA GLY A 244 -5.03 17.16 -11.08
C GLY A 244 -6.16 17.61 -12.00
N ASP A 245 -6.98 16.63 -12.37
CA ASP A 245 -8.34 16.75 -12.88
C ASP A 245 -8.64 17.83 -13.94
N THR A 246 -8.51 17.45 -15.22
CA THR A 246 -9.19 18.17 -16.30
C THR A 246 -10.63 17.68 -16.39
N GLU A 247 -11.58 18.56 -16.11
CA GLU A 247 -13.00 18.28 -16.19
C GLU A 247 -13.36 17.70 -17.58
N GLY A 248 -13.93 16.49 -17.60
CA GLY A 248 -14.34 15.78 -18.82
C GLY A 248 -13.35 14.74 -19.38
N ASP A 249 -12.19 14.52 -18.75
CA ASP A 249 -11.31 13.42 -19.12
C ASP A 249 -11.97 12.05 -18.85
N LEU A 250 -11.72 11.08 -19.73
CA LEU A 250 -12.24 9.73 -19.63
C LEU A 250 -11.16 8.73 -19.20
N ALA A 251 -11.56 7.83 -18.32
CA ALA A 251 -10.89 6.57 -18.08
C ALA A 251 -11.65 5.44 -18.79
N TYR A 252 -10.99 4.32 -19.00
CA TYR A 252 -11.53 3.21 -19.77
C TYR A 252 -11.34 1.88 -19.06
N LEU A 253 -12.29 0.99 -19.30
CA LEU A 253 -12.22 -0.40 -18.89
C LEU A 253 -11.93 -1.26 -20.09
N GLY A 254 -11.09 -2.26 -19.91
CA GLY A 254 -10.76 -3.18 -20.97
C GLY A 254 -9.92 -4.34 -20.49
N ASP A 255 -9.32 -5.01 -21.46
CA ASP A 255 -8.47 -6.16 -21.25
C ASP A 255 -7.15 -5.99 -22.02
N ILE A 256 -6.05 -6.46 -21.43
CA ILE A 256 -4.78 -6.62 -22.15
C ILE A 256 -4.84 -7.90 -22.97
N LYS A 257 -4.77 -7.78 -24.29
CA LYS A 257 -4.77 -8.93 -25.21
C LYS A 257 -3.39 -9.49 -25.46
N LYS A 258 -2.36 -8.65 -25.40
CA LYS A 258 -0.98 -9.06 -25.67
C LYS A 258 0.04 -8.15 -25.01
N ILE A 259 1.13 -8.74 -24.54
CA ILE A 259 2.29 -8.03 -23.98
C ILE A 259 3.54 -8.45 -24.76
N ASP A 260 4.15 -7.51 -25.47
CA ASP A 260 5.40 -7.71 -26.22
C ASP A 260 6.54 -6.92 -25.54
N VAL A 261 7.62 -7.60 -25.18
CA VAL A 261 8.80 -6.97 -24.56
C VAL A 261 9.81 -6.61 -25.66
N LEU A 262 10.02 -5.32 -25.89
CA LEU A 262 10.82 -4.75 -26.98
C LEU A 262 12.03 -4.00 -26.42
N GLY A 263 13.11 -4.71 -26.08
CA GLY A 263 14.32 -4.11 -25.52
C GLY A 263 14.05 -3.45 -24.16
N SER A 264 14.14 -2.12 -24.08
CA SER A 264 13.83 -1.33 -22.89
C SER A 264 12.35 -0.96 -22.76
N ASN A 265 11.51 -1.31 -23.74
CA ASN A 265 10.10 -0.96 -23.77
C ASN A 265 9.21 -2.20 -23.69
N VAL A 266 7.96 -1.97 -23.32
CA VAL A 266 6.88 -2.97 -23.28
C VAL A 266 5.73 -2.42 -24.10
N LYS A 267 5.33 -3.16 -25.13
CA LYS A 267 4.14 -2.85 -25.94
C LYS A 267 2.97 -3.67 -25.41
N ILE A 268 1.90 -2.97 -25.07
CA ILE A 268 0.65 -3.53 -24.55
C ILE A 268 -0.39 -3.37 -25.66
N THR A 269 -0.96 -4.48 -26.14
CA THR A 269 -2.12 -4.46 -27.04
C THR A 269 -3.36 -4.68 -26.20
N PHE A 270 -4.37 -3.85 -26.39
CA PHE A 270 -5.57 -3.82 -25.54
C PHE A 270 -6.85 -3.80 -26.37
N GLU A 271 -7.96 -4.12 -25.70
CA GLU A 271 -9.32 -3.91 -26.18
C GLU A 271 -10.13 -3.23 -25.08
N LEU A 272 -10.78 -2.12 -25.40
CA LEU A 272 -11.65 -1.38 -24.49
C LEU A 272 -13.09 -1.90 -24.57
N ARG A 273 -13.79 -1.90 -23.44
CA ARG A 273 -15.18 -2.34 -23.28
C ARG A 273 -16.12 -1.17 -22.99
N SER A 274 -15.70 -0.26 -22.12
CA SER A 274 -16.49 0.91 -21.71
C SER A 274 -15.58 2.06 -21.29
N SER A 275 -16.14 3.26 -21.21
CA SER A 275 -15.51 4.42 -20.61
C SER A 275 -16.32 4.95 -19.44
N PHE A 276 -15.70 5.81 -18.64
CA PHE A 276 -16.33 6.53 -17.53
C PHE A 276 -15.50 7.80 -17.24
N LEU A 277 -16.08 8.75 -16.51
CA LEU A 277 -15.37 9.96 -16.14
C LEU A 277 -14.16 9.60 -15.26
N GLN A 278 -12.97 10.09 -15.65
CA GLN A 278 -11.75 9.84 -14.89
C GLN A 278 -11.83 10.39 -13.46
N HIS A 279 -12.60 11.45 -13.24
CA HIS A 279 -12.87 11.98 -11.90
C HIS A 279 -13.45 10.91 -10.94
N GLU A 280 -14.17 9.92 -11.46
CA GLU A 280 -14.67 8.81 -10.64
C GLU A 280 -13.55 7.91 -10.11
N LEU A 281 -12.38 7.85 -10.77
CA LEU A 281 -11.21 7.19 -10.19
C LEU A 281 -10.73 7.91 -8.93
N TYR A 282 -10.76 9.24 -8.90
CA TYR A 282 -10.36 10.00 -7.71
C TYR A 282 -11.39 9.90 -6.58
N LYS A 283 -12.68 9.93 -6.92
CA LYS A 283 -13.76 9.75 -5.94
C LYS A 283 -13.69 8.41 -5.22
N ASN A 284 -13.30 7.37 -5.96
CA ASN A 284 -13.30 5.99 -5.48
C ASN A 284 -11.87 5.40 -5.43
N ASN A 285 -10.85 6.25 -5.34
CA ASN A 285 -9.46 5.81 -5.44
C ASN A 285 -9.08 4.87 -4.30
N PHE A 286 -9.64 5.11 -3.11
CA PHE A 286 -9.45 4.30 -1.93
C PHE A 286 -9.98 2.87 -2.09
N GLU A 287 -11.22 2.72 -2.55
CA GLU A 287 -11.87 1.42 -2.79
C GLU A 287 -11.13 0.65 -3.88
N LEU A 288 -10.63 1.37 -4.90
CA LEU A 288 -9.83 0.81 -5.98
C LEU A 288 -8.37 0.53 -5.58
N GLY A 289 -7.88 0.99 -4.42
CA GLY A 289 -6.47 0.86 -4.03
C GLY A 289 -5.51 1.65 -4.93
N ILE A 290 -5.98 2.79 -5.44
CA ILE A 290 -5.22 3.75 -6.26
C ILE A 290 -4.79 4.90 -5.36
N GLU A 291 -3.48 5.17 -5.28
CA GLU A 291 -2.99 6.34 -4.57
C GLU A 291 -3.17 7.63 -5.39
N ASP A 292 -3.39 8.77 -4.74
CA ASP A 292 -3.59 10.08 -5.40
C ASP A 292 -2.52 10.38 -6.45
N PHE A 293 -1.26 10.04 -6.15
CA PHE A 293 -0.11 10.36 -6.99
C PHE A 293 0.07 9.41 -8.18
N GLU A 294 -0.58 8.25 -8.16
CA GLU A 294 -0.46 7.27 -9.24
C GLU A 294 -1.10 7.80 -10.53
N LEU A 295 -2.17 8.58 -10.42
CA LEU A 295 -2.84 9.21 -11.57
C LEU A 295 -2.05 10.41 -12.15
N TYR A 296 -0.95 10.82 -11.51
CA TYR A 296 -0.10 11.94 -11.95
C TYR A 296 1.14 11.50 -12.74
N ASN A 297 1.33 10.19 -12.92
CA ASN A 297 2.50 9.66 -13.57
C ASN A 297 2.16 8.48 -14.44
N THR A 298 2.64 8.49 -15.68
CA THR A 298 2.53 7.36 -16.60
C THR A 298 3.23 6.12 -16.03
N HIS A 299 2.46 5.06 -15.78
CA HIS A 299 2.96 3.80 -15.24
C HIS A 299 1.97 2.65 -15.45
N TRP A 300 2.41 1.43 -15.14
CA TRP A 300 1.56 0.26 -15.02
C TRP A 300 1.74 -0.36 -13.63
N ALA A 301 0.65 -0.50 -12.90
CA ALA A 301 0.55 -1.19 -11.61
C ALA A 301 -0.43 -2.38 -11.66
N VAL A 302 -0.28 -3.32 -10.74
CA VAL A 302 -1.31 -4.33 -10.41
C VAL A 302 -1.82 -4.05 -9.01
N LYS A 303 -3.14 -4.02 -8.86
CA LYS A 303 -3.83 -3.69 -7.62
C LYS A 303 -4.49 -4.93 -7.05
N ASN A 304 -4.35 -5.13 -5.74
CA ASN A 304 -4.97 -6.22 -5.00
C ASN A 304 -6.37 -5.84 -4.51
N ARG A 305 -7.31 -5.72 -5.45
CA ARG A 305 -8.75 -5.46 -5.24
C ARG A 305 -9.56 -6.24 -6.27
N ASP A 306 -10.71 -6.77 -5.86
CA ASP A 306 -11.66 -7.37 -6.80
C ASP A 306 -12.46 -6.29 -7.51
N LEU A 307 -12.00 -5.94 -8.70
CA LEU A 307 -12.64 -4.92 -9.50
C LEU A 307 -14.11 -5.24 -9.82
N ARG A 308 -14.51 -6.52 -9.88
CA ARG A 308 -15.91 -6.92 -10.16
C ARG A 308 -16.82 -6.64 -8.97
N TYR A 309 -16.36 -6.94 -7.77
CA TYR A 309 -17.07 -6.62 -6.54
C TYR A 309 -17.19 -5.10 -6.34
N GLU A 310 -16.10 -4.38 -6.60
CA GLU A 310 -16.08 -2.92 -6.51
C GLU A 310 -17.01 -2.27 -7.55
N TYR A 311 -17.16 -2.82 -8.78
CA TYR A 311 -18.14 -2.28 -9.75
C TYR A 311 -19.59 -2.27 -9.26
N GLU A 312 -20.02 -3.36 -8.62
CA GLU A 312 -21.40 -3.51 -8.16
C GLU A 312 -21.72 -2.51 -7.04
N GLN A 313 -20.71 -2.11 -6.27
CA GLN A 313 -20.84 -1.15 -5.16
C GLN A 313 -20.60 0.30 -5.59
N LEU A 314 -19.61 0.56 -6.46
CA LEU A 314 -19.13 1.90 -6.82
C LEU A 314 -19.99 2.61 -7.88
N ARG A 315 -20.90 1.90 -8.57
CA ARG A 315 -21.87 2.47 -9.53
C ARG A 315 -21.26 3.49 -10.50
N PHE A 316 -20.15 3.15 -11.16
CA PHE A 316 -19.66 4.00 -12.25
C PHE A 316 -20.73 4.20 -13.31
N ASP A 317 -20.97 5.44 -13.72
CA ASP A 317 -21.82 5.76 -14.86
C ASP A 317 -21.08 5.36 -16.15
N LEU A 318 -21.15 4.06 -16.48
CA LEU A 318 -20.46 3.49 -17.63
C LEU A 318 -21.08 4.01 -18.93
N ILE A 319 -20.20 4.53 -19.78
CA ILE A 319 -20.51 4.99 -21.13
C ILE A 319 -20.12 3.85 -22.09
N PRO A 320 -21.07 3.26 -22.84
CA PRO A 320 -20.74 2.28 -23.87
C PRO A 320 -19.84 2.89 -24.94
N LEU A 321 -18.86 2.12 -25.41
CA LEU A 321 -18.06 2.51 -26.56
C LEU A 321 -18.85 2.13 -27.81
N ASN A 322 -19.10 3.10 -28.69
CA ASN A 322 -19.75 2.81 -29.97
C ASN A 322 -18.81 1.99 -30.84
N GLU A 323 -19.17 0.75 -31.17
CA GLU A 323 -18.51 0.01 -32.24
C GLU A 323 -18.89 0.66 -33.57
N ASN A 324 -17.90 1.16 -34.33
CA ASN A 324 -18.10 1.56 -35.73
C ASN A 324 -17.79 0.40 -36.66
#